data_AF-A0A2V6BI43-F1
#
_entry.id   AF-A0A2V6BI43-F1
#
_cell.length_a   1.000
_cell.length_b   1.000
_cell.length_c   1.000
_cell.angle_alpha   90.00
_cell.angle_beta   90.00
_cell.angle_gamma   90.00
#
_symmetry.space_group_name_H-M   'P 1'
#
loop_
_entity.id
_entity.type
_entity.pdbx_description
1 polymer ?
#
loop_
_entity_poly.entity_id
_entity_poly.type
_entity_poly.pdbx_seq_one_letter_code
_entity_poly.pdbx_strand_id
1 'polypeptide(L)'
;WPDGRIKMRLTQRLLHLRRENPELFREGNYEPINFGGAFADCAIGFVRRHRDRAIIVIVPRLSSRVGFPPIGDRWQDTHVVLPADISNLRDVFSDRKVRVENSQLRLAVAMSQLPFAVLQS
;
A
#
# COMPACT_ATOMS: atom_id res chain seq x y z
N TRP A 1 0.22 20.54 0.34
CA TRP A 1 1.11 20.37 -0.83
C TRP A 1 0.75 21.43 -1.85
N PRO A 2 1.44 22.59 -1.84
CA PRO A 2 0.92 23.82 -2.44
C PRO A 2 0.87 23.82 -3.98
N ASP A 3 1.67 23.00 -4.67
CA ASP A 3 1.78 23.03 -6.14
C ASP A 3 1.02 21.92 -6.89
N GLY A 4 0.34 21.01 -6.15
CA GLY A 4 -0.44 19.90 -6.73
C GLY A 4 0.37 18.82 -7.48
N ARG A 5 1.70 18.97 -7.62
CA ARG A 5 2.53 18.07 -8.45
C ARG A 5 2.54 16.63 -7.94
N ILE A 6 2.41 16.44 -6.63
CA ILE A 6 2.29 15.11 -6.03
C ILE A 6 1.05 14.36 -6.55
N LYS A 7 -0.08 15.06 -6.73
CA LYS A 7 -1.32 14.47 -7.25
C LYS A 7 -1.17 14.11 -8.73
N MET A 8 -0.54 14.99 -9.52
CA MET A 8 -0.26 14.72 -10.93
C MET A 8 0.65 13.50 -11.11
N ARG A 9 1.75 13.43 -10.34
CA ARG A 9 2.67 12.29 -10.37
C ARG A 9 1.99 11.00 -9.92
N LEU A 10 1.14 11.06 -8.90
CA LEU A 10 0.33 9.94 -8.43
C LEU A 10 -0.57 9.42 -9.54
N THR A 11 -1.38 10.29 -10.14
CA THR A 11 -2.30 9.92 -11.23
C THR A 11 -1.54 9.33 -12.41
N GLN A 12 -0.48 9.99 -12.87
CA GLN A 12 0.32 9.54 -14.00
C GLN A 12 0.92 8.14 -13.75
N ARG A 13 1.54 7.93 -12.58
CA ARG A 13 2.20 6.66 -12.26
C ARG A 13 1.21 5.51 -12.12
N LEU A 14 0.06 5.74 -11.47
CA LEU A 14 -0.96 4.69 -11.31
C LEU A 14 -1.69 4.37 -12.61
N LEU A 15 -1.92 5.35 -13.49
CA LEU A 15 -2.44 5.07 -14.83
C LEU A 15 -1.45 4.25 -15.66
N HIS A 16 -0.16 4.53 -15.54
CA HIS A 16 0.87 3.74 -16.19
C HIS A 16 0.91 2.30 -15.66
N LEU A 17 0.89 2.13 -14.33
CA LEU A 17 0.81 0.81 -13.68
C LEU A 17 -0.38 0.00 -14.19
N ARG A 18 -1.55 0.65 -14.33
CA ARG A 18 -2.76 0.03 -14.89
C ARG A 18 -2.58 -0.40 -16.34
N ARG A 19 -1.93 0.43 -17.15
CA ARG A 19 -1.66 0.15 -18.57
C ARG A 19 -0.66 -0.99 -18.74
N GLU A 20 0.34 -1.09 -17.87
CA GLU A 20 1.36 -2.16 -17.88
C GLU A 20 0.80 -3.50 -17.39
N ASN A 21 -0.26 -3.49 -16.58
CA ASN A 21 -0.82 -4.69 -15.95
C ASN A 21 -2.32 -4.90 -16.26
N PRO A 22 -2.74 -4.91 -17.54
CA PRO A 22 -4.16 -4.87 -17.88
C PRO A 22 -4.96 -6.07 -17.36
N GLU A 23 -4.37 -7.26 -17.27
CA GLU A 23 -5.03 -8.45 -16.71
C GLU A 23 -5.36 -8.31 -15.22
N LEU A 24 -4.42 -7.77 -14.42
CA LEU A 24 -4.66 -7.51 -12.99
C LEU A 24 -5.86 -6.59 -12.76
N PHE A 25 -6.04 -5.58 -13.62
CA PHE A 25 -7.11 -4.60 -13.47
C PHE A 25 -8.43 -4.98 -14.13
N ARG A 26 -8.42 -5.87 -15.14
CA ARG A 26 -9.63 -6.34 -15.82
C ARG A 26 -10.20 -7.63 -15.20
N GLU A 27 -9.32 -8.58 -14.90
CA GLU A 27 -9.67 -9.95 -14.50
C GLU A 27 -9.23 -10.28 -13.07
N GLY A 28 -8.33 -9.47 -12.50
CA GLY A 28 -7.81 -9.72 -11.16
C GLY A 28 -8.86 -9.55 -10.06
N ASN A 29 -8.81 -10.47 -9.10
CA ASN A 29 -9.62 -10.47 -7.89
C ASN A 29 -9.37 -9.21 -7.07
N TYR A 30 -10.39 -8.79 -6.32
CA TYR A 30 -10.29 -7.70 -5.35
C TYR A 30 -10.51 -8.28 -3.95
N GLU A 31 -9.42 -8.41 -3.20
CA GLU A 31 -9.39 -9.09 -1.91
C GLU A 31 -9.15 -8.04 -0.81
N PRO A 32 -10.08 -7.84 0.14
CA PRO A 32 -9.84 -6.93 1.26
C PRO A 32 -8.72 -7.47 2.16
N ILE A 33 -7.95 -6.57 2.78
CA ILE A 33 -6.90 -6.93 3.74
C ILE A 33 -7.20 -6.39 5.12
N ASN A 34 -6.82 -7.16 6.13
CA ASN A 34 -7.02 -6.81 7.52
C ASN A 34 -5.80 -6.09 8.08
N PHE A 35 -6.04 -5.28 9.10
CA PHE A 35 -5.01 -4.53 9.82
C PHE A 35 -5.06 -4.88 11.30
N GLY A 36 -3.91 -4.84 11.97
CA GLY A 36 -3.76 -5.02 13.41
C GLY A 36 -2.90 -3.93 14.02
N GLY A 37 -2.87 -3.83 15.36
CA GLY A 37 -2.12 -2.83 16.12
C GLY A 37 -2.91 -1.56 16.47
N ALA A 38 -2.24 -0.57 17.04
CA ALA A 38 -2.85 0.62 17.66
C ALA A 38 -3.77 1.42 16.74
N PHE A 39 -3.49 1.46 15.43
CA PHE A 39 -4.25 2.23 14.45
C PHE A 39 -4.86 1.35 13.34
N ALA A 40 -5.22 0.11 13.64
CA ALA A 40 -5.83 -0.83 12.68
C ALA A 40 -7.05 -0.21 11.96
N ASP A 41 -7.93 0.46 12.70
CA ASP A 41 -9.11 1.12 12.13
C ASP A 41 -8.77 2.39 11.31
N CYS A 42 -7.54 2.87 11.36
CA CYS A 42 -7.11 4.07 10.63
C CYS A 42 -6.45 3.72 9.28
N ALA A 43 -6.47 2.46 8.87
CA ALA A 43 -6.00 2.03 7.56
C ALA A 43 -7.09 1.29 6.81
N ILE A 44 -7.04 1.36 5.49
CA ILE A 44 -7.81 0.49 4.60
C ILE A 44 -6.92 0.09 3.43
N GLY A 45 -7.19 -1.07 2.88
CA GLY A 45 -6.46 -1.56 1.74
C GLY A 45 -7.10 -2.76 1.09
N PHE A 46 -6.49 -3.19 0.01
CA PHE A 46 -6.87 -4.40 -0.71
C PHE A 46 -5.68 -4.97 -1.47
N VAL A 47 -5.75 -6.25 -1.78
CA VAL A 47 -4.93 -6.90 -2.80
C VAL A 47 -5.74 -7.01 -4.08
N ARG A 48 -5.12 -6.63 -5.20
CA ARG A 48 -5.57 -6.94 -6.54
C ARG A 48 -4.67 -8.04 -7.09
N ARG A 49 -5.21 -9.23 -7.35
CA ARG A 49 -4.41 -10.42 -7.69
C ARG A 49 -4.90 -11.12 -8.95
N HIS A 50 -3.97 -11.53 -9.81
CA HIS A 50 -4.23 -12.34 -10.98
C HIS A 50 -3.04 -13.26 -11.22
N ARG A 51 -3.26 -14.57 -11.11
CA ARG A 51 -2.22 -15.61 -11.13
C ARG A 51 -1.14 -15.33 -10.07
N ASP A 52 0.13 -15.27 -10.47
CA ASP A 52 1.32 -15.04 -9.66
C ASP A 52 1.61 -13.55 -9.38
N ARG A 53 0.80 -12.64 -9.92
CA ARG A 53 0.99 -11.19 -9.77
C ARG A 53 0.00 -10.61 -8.78
N ALA A 54 0.47 -9.67 -7.97
CA ALA A 54 -0.35 -8.93 -7.02
C ALA A 54 0.02 -7.44 -6.97
N ILE A 55 -0.99 -6.59 -6.78
CA ILE A 55 -0.86 -5.19 -6.40
C ILE A 55 -1.56 -4.99 -5.06
N ILE A 56 -0.83 -4.47 -4.08
CA ILE A 56 -1.34 -4.18 -2.74
C ILE A 56 -1.48 -2.66 -2.62
N VAL A 57 -2.65 -2.21 -2.23
CA VAL A 57 -2.92 -0.78 -1.98
C VAL A 57 -3.26 -0.61 -0.51
N ILE A 58 -2.55 0.31 0.15
CA ILE A 58 -2.77 0.68 1.55
C ILE A 58 -2.88 2.19 1.63
N VAL A 59 -3.98 2.68 2.20
CA VAL A 59 -4.24 4.10 2.36
C VAL A 59 -4.74 4.41 3.77
N PRO A 60 -4.40 5.58 4.34
CA PRO A 60 -4.92 6.01 5.61
C PRO A 60 -6.40 6.38 5.49
N ARG A 61 -7.16 6.06 6.52
CA ARG A 61 -8.49 6.60 6.82
C ARG A 61 -8.47 7.17 8.23
N LEU A 62 -9.31 8.17 8.52
CA LEU A 62 -9.33 8.79 9.86
C LEU A 62 -7.93 9.27 10.34
N SER A 63 -7.12 9.79 9.40
CA SER A 63 -5.69 10.07 9.60
C SER A 63 -5.37 11.08 10.70
N SER A 64 -6.34 11.90 11.11
CA SER A 64 -6.18 12.80 12.26
C SER A 64 -5.86 12.07 13.56
N ARG A 65 -6.25 10.79 13.71
CA ARG A 65 -5.93 9.95 14.87
C ARG A 65 -4.48 9.47 14.90
N VAL A 66 -3.87 9.31 13.73
CA VAL A 66 -2.47 8.85 13.56
C VAL A 66 -1.50 10.04 13.62
N GLY A 67 -1.94 11.20 13.12
CA GLY A 67 -1.15 12.42 12.99
C GLY A 67 -0.93 12.80 11.52
N PHE A 68 -0.43 14.03 11.30
CA PHE A 68 -0.29 14.58 9.95
C PHE A 68 1.16 15.01 9.65
N PRO A 69 1.76 14.55 8.53
CA PRO A 69 1.27 13.48 7.65
C PRO A 69 1.37 12.09 8.32
N PRO A 70 0.46 11.14 8.01
CA PRO A 70 0.45 9.81 8.61
C PRO A 70 1.51 8.91 7.97
N ILE A 71 2.77 9.16 8.29
CA ILE A 71 3.94 8.45 7.74
C ILE A 71 4.85 7.93 8.86
N GLY A 72 5.59 6.86 8.56
CA GLY A 72 6.64 6.32 9.41
C GLY A 72 6.13 5.92 10.80
N ASP A 73 6.94 6.21 11.82
CA ASP A 73 6.75 5.76 13.21
C ASP A 73 5.44 6.22 13.86
N ARG A 74 4.74 7.20 13.27
CA ARG A 74 3.38 7.58 13.70
C ARG A 74 2.40 6.40 13.66
N TRP A 75 2.64 5.41 12.81
CA TRP A 75 1.84 4.19 12.74
C TRP A 75 2.09 3.20 13.88
N GLN A 76 3.09 3.43 14.74
CA GLN A 76 3.40 2.57 15.88
C GLN A 76 3.55 1.08 15.49
N ASP A 77 2.85 0.18 16.18
CA ASP A 77 2.81 -1.25 15.92
C ASP A 77 1.79 -1.67 14.83
N THR A 78 1.16 -0.70 14.16
CA THR A 78 0.15 -0.97 13.14
C THR A 78 0.76 -1.71 11.94
N HIS A 79 0.11 -2.80 11.55
CA HIS A 79 0.56 -3.66 10.47
C HIS A 79 -0.62 -4.13 9.63
N VAL A 80 -0.34 -4.45 8.37
CA VAL A 80 -1.28 -5.14 7.49
C VAL A 80 -0.99 -6.64 7.52
N VAL A 81 -2.03 -7.45 7.46
CA VAL A 81 -1.94 -8.90 7.32
C VAL A 81 -2.18 -9.25 5.85
N LEU A 82 -1.19 -9.87 5.23
CA LEU A 82 -1.18 -10.24 3.82
C LEU A 82 -1.34 -11.76 3.65
N PRO A 83 -1.86 -12.24 2.51
CA PRO A 83 -1.79 -13.64 2.13
C PRO A 83 -0.34 -14.18 2.18
N ALA A 84 -0.18 -15.43 2.65
CA ALA A 84 1.15 -16.01 2.93
C ALA A 84 2.04 -16.21 1.68
N ASP A 85 1.44 -16.24 0.49
CA ASP A 85 2.11 -16.32 -0.80
C ASP A 85 2.76 -14.97 -1.22
N ILE A 86 2.50 -13.88 -0.50
CA ILE A 86 3.03 -12.54 -0.80
C ILE A 86 4.17 -12.21 0.15
N SER A 87 5.41 -12.19 -0.37
CA SER A 87 6.62 -12.01 0.44
C SER A 87 7.58 -10.93 -0.06
N ASN A 88 7.75 -10.82 -1.38
CA ASN A 88 8.66 -9.88 -2.02
C ASN A 88 7.85 -8.78 -2.70
N LEU A 89 7.85 -7.60 -2.11
CA LEU A 89 7.10 -6.46 -2.63
C LEU A 89 8.03 -5.32 -3.02
N ARG A 90 7.59 -4.54 -3.99
CA ARG A 90 8.28 -3.34 -4.46
C ARG A 90 7.32 -2.18 -4.49
N ASP A 91 7.74 -1.06 -3.93
CA ASP A 91 6.96 0.16 -3.95
C ASP A 91 6.97 0.80 -5.34
N VAL A 92 5.78 1.08 -5.88
CA VAL A 92 5.58 1.55 -7.25
C VAL A 92 6.14 2.97 -7.48
N PHE A 93 6.32 3.76 -6.42
CA PHE A 93 6.74 5.16 -6.49
C PHE A 93 8.23 5.36 -6.23
N SER A 94 8.82 4.53 -5.37
CA SER A 94 10.20 4.63 -4.89
C SER A 94 11.11 3.50 -5.37
N ASP A 95 10.55 2.45 -5.97
CA ASP A 95 11.26 1.22 -6.37
C ASP A 95 11.88 0.46 -5.18
N ARG A 96 11.59 0.88 -3.95
CA ARG A 96 12.11 0.27 -2.74
C ARG A 96 11.52 -1.12 -2.54
N LYS A 97 12.38 -2.09 -2.22
CA LYS A 97 11.96 -3.43 -1.80
C LYS A 97 11.41 -3.38 -0.38
N VAL A 98 10.25 -3.99 -0.19
CA VAL A 98 9.54 -4.12 1.08
C VAL A 98 9.40 -5.61 1.38
N ARG A 99 9.91 -6.04 2.53
CA ARG A 99 9.78 -7.42 3.00
C ARG A 99 8.51 -7.57 3.84
N VAL A 100 7.82 -8.67 3.62
CA VAL A 100 6.73 -9.16 4.46
C VAL A 100 7.31 -10.24 5.37
N GLU A 101 7.08 -10.13 6.67
CA GLU A 101 7.58 -11.08 7.68
C GLU A 101 6.38 -11.67 8.41
N ASN A 102 6.31 -13.00 8.53
CA ASN A 102 5.18 -13.71 9.15
C ASN A 102 3.81 -13.27 8.59
N SER A 103 3.73 -13.09 7.26
CA SER A 103 2.53 -12.59 6.58
C SER A 103 2.09 -11.20 7.03
N GLN A 104 2.98 -10.41 7.63
CA GLN A 104 2.71 -9.07 8.12
C GLN A 104 3.67 -8.05 7.53
N LEU A 105 3.15 -6.84 7.32
CA LEU A 105 3.93 -5.68 6.91
C LEU A 105 3.58 -4.47 7.79
N ARG A 106 4.58 -3.92 8.48
CA ARG A 106 4.40 -2.73 9.32
C ARG A 106 4.08 -1.51 8.46
N LEU A 107 3.06 -0.74 8.86
CA LEU A 107 2.68 0.48 8.14
C LEU A 107 3.75 1.56 8.25
N ALA A 108 4.50 1.59 9.36
CA ALA A 108 5.66 2.47 9.50
C ALA A 108 6.71 2.24 8.40
N VAL A 109 6.86 0.98 7.95
CA VAL A 109 7.76 0.63 6.84
C VAL A 109 7.08 0.88 5.50
N ALA A 110 5.83 0.46 5.30
CA ALA A 110 5.12 0.61 4.03
C ALA A 110 4.93 2.08 3.64
N MET A 111 4.58 2.93 4.60
CA MET A 111 4.24 4.34 4.44
C MET A 111 5.34 5.25 5.02
N SER A 112 6.61 4.90 4.80
CA SER A 112 7.75 5.66 5.35
C SER A 112 8.01 6.98 4.60
N GLN A 113 7.67 7.05 3.32
CA GLN A 113 7.92 8.22 2.45
C GLN A 113 6.65 8.95 2.00
N LEU A 114 5.57 8.19 1.79
CA LEU A 114 4.29 8.71 1.31
C LEU A 114 3.18 8.29 2.26
N PRO A 115 2.12 9.11 2.41
CA PRO A 115 0.97 8.79 3.27
C PRO A 115 0.03 7.79 2.58
N PHE A 116 0.57 6.84 1.83
CA PHE A 116 -0.07 5.67 1.22
C PHE A 116 1.03 4.74 0.71
N ALA A 117 0.69 3.49 0.44
CA ALA A 117 1.58 2.54 -0.21
C ALA A 117 0.86 1.85 -1.38
N VAL A 118 1.55 1.75 -2.51
CA VAL A 118 1.14 0.89 -3.63
C VAL A 118 2.31 0.00 -3.94
N LEU A 119 2.14 -1.29 -3.67
CA LEU A 119 3.19 -2.29 -3.74
C LEU A 119 2.83 -3.30 -4.83
N GLN A 120 3.83 -3.81 -5.53
CA GLN A 120 3.67 -4.88 -6.51
C GLN A 120 4.63 -6.04 -6.20
N SER A 121 4.18 -7.27 -6.46
CA SER A 121 5.02 -8.47 -6.41
C SER A 121 5.97 -8.55 -7.60
#